data_AF-A0A3E0P0C7-F1
#
_entry.id   AF-A0A3E0P0C7-F1
#
_cell.length_a   1.000
_cell.length_b   1.000
_cell.length_c   1.000
_cell.angle_alpha   90.00
_cell.angle_beta   90.00
_cell.angle_gamma   90.00
#
_symmetry.space_group_name_H-M   'P 1'
#
loop_
_entity.id
_entity.type
_entity.pdbx_description
1 polymer ?
#
loop_
_entity_poly.entity_id
_entity_poly.type
_entity_poly.pdbx_seq_one_letter_code
_entity_poly.pdbx_strand_id
1 'polypeptide(L)'
;MNPQRRQQILLAALVLVLVTFGGARLREWIASVGSGEAFGFRSRKPDVSAVLQAEVAELESAAASHLVAEFTPGRDPWSYGRPPAPERPPPPVVQRPEPKPIQMEPVAPPVERTGKPVPPPIDVEYLGSFGPKDRKIAVFADGETTINALRGEVVKKKFRVHAIGFESVDLTFEGFPDAPPKRLALKGSGR
;
A
#
# COMPACT_ATOMS: atom_id res chain seq x y z
N MET A 1 -31.96 40.67 50.47
CA MET A 1 -31.00 39.65 49.98
C MET A 1 -30.56 40.07 48.58
N ASN A 2 -29.32 40.55 48.42
CA ASN A 2 -28.88 41.21 47.19
C ASN A 2 -28.95 40.26 45.97
N PRO A 3 -29.44 40.73 44.80
CA PRO A 3 -29.55 39.89 43.60
C PRO A 3 -28.18 39.35 43.15
N GLN A 4 -27.13 40.16 43.32
CA GLN A 4 -25.72 39.78 43.13
C GLN A 4 -25.29 38.59 44.00
N ARG A 5 -25.65 38.59 45.30
CA ARG A 5 -25.34 37.47 46.21
C ARG A 5 -26.09 36.20 45.83
N ARG A 6 -27.35 36.32 45.37
CA ARG A 6 -28.14 35.16 44.90
C ARG A 6 -27.53 34.57 43.63
N GLN A 7 -27.10 35.41 42.69
CA GLN A 7 -26.44 34.98 41.46
C GLN A 7 -25.09 34.30 41.74
N GLN A 8 -24.29 34.83 42.66
CA GLN A 8 -23.04 34.21 43.09
C GLN A 8 -23.25 32.83 43.74
N ILE A 9 -24.28 32.69 44.58
CA ILE A 9 -24.63 31.40 45.18
C ILE A 9 -25.12 30.39 44.13
N LEU A 10 -25.94 30.84 43.17
CA LEU A 10 -26.43 29.99 42.08
C LEU A 10 -25.28 29.56 41.14
N LEU A 11 -24.35 30.46 40.83
CA LEU A 11 -23.15 30.13 40.05
C LEU A 11 -22.25 29.13 40.79
N ALA A 12 -22.00 29.35 42.09
CA ALA A 12 -21.22 28.43 42.90
C ALA A 12 -21.86 27.04 42.97
N ALA A 13 -23.18 26.97 43.12
CA ALA A 13 -23.91 25.71 43.11
C ALA A 13 -23.87 25.02 41.74
N LEU A 14 -24.00 25.77 40.64
CA LEU A 14 -23.91 25.23 39.27
C LEU A 14 -22.51 24.68 38.98
N VAL A 15 -21.45 25.37 39.39
CA VAL A 15 -20.07 24.88 39.25
C VAL A 15 -19.86 23.61 40.07
N LEU A 16 -20.37 23.55 41.30
CA LEU A 16 -20.31 22.35 42.13
C LEU A 16 -21.02 21.15 41.47
N VAL A 17 -22.19 21.38 40.87
CA VAL A 17 -22.93 20.34 40.12
C VAL A 17 -22.17 19.91 38.86
N LEU A 18 -21.60 20.84 38.11
CA LEU A 18 -20.77 20.52 36.93
C LEU A 18 -19.50 19.74 37.29
N VAL A 19 -18.85 20.05 38.42
CA VAL A 19 -17.66 19.32 38.88
C VAL A 19 -18.01 17.91 39.37
N THR A 20 -19.13 17.75 40.07
CA THR A 20 -19.58 16.43 40.56
C THR A 20 -20.11 15.53 39.43
N PHE A 21 -20.87 16.08 38.49
CA PHE A 21 -21.41 15.33 37.35
C PHE A 21 -20.36 15.14 36.23
N GLY A 22 -19.55 16.16 35.97
CA GLY A 22 -18.44 16.11 35.01
C GLY A 22 -17.27 15.26 35.50
N GLY A 23 -16.95 15.30 36.80
CA GLY A 23 -15.90 14.47 37.39
C GLY A 23 -16.22 12.98 37.38
N ALA A 24 -17.49 12.59 37.53
CA ALA A 24 -17.93 11.21 37.42
C ALA A 24 -17.80 10.66 35.98
N ARG A 25 -18.16 11.47 34.97
CA ARG A 25 -18.00 11.10 33.54
C ARG A 25 -16.55 11.18 33.05
N LEU A 26 -15.75 12.10 33.59
CA LEU A 26 -14.34 12.24 33.24
C LEU A 26 -13.49 11.12 33.86
N ARG A 27 -13.86 10.61 35.03
CA ARG A 27 -13.21 9.43 35.64
C ARG A 27 -13.43 8.15 34.83
N GLU A 28 -14.60 7.98 34.19
CA GLU A 28 -14.83 6.87 33.23
C GLU A 28 -14.01 7.03 31.95
N TRP A 29 -13.88 8.25 31.43
CA TRP A 29 -13.08 8.52 30.23
C TRP A 29 -11.56 8.43 30.47
N ILE A 30 -11.05 8.92 31.61
CA ILE A 30 -9.63 8.78 31.97
C ILE A 30 -9.28 7.34 32.36
N ALA A 31 -10.21 6.58 32.97
CA ALA A 31 -10.02 5.13 33.12
C ALA A 31 -9.92 4.42 31.76
N SER A 32 -10.60 4.89 30.72
CA SER A 32 -10.50 4.33 29.36
C SER A 32 -9.26 4.76 28.56
N VAL A 33 -8.55 5.80 28.99
CA VAL A 33 -7.35 6.33 28.31
C VAL A 33 -6.06 6.01 29.09
N GLY A 34 -6.16 5.62 30.37
CA GLY A 34 -5.01 5.43 31.26
C GLY A 34 -4.74 4.00 31.76
N SER A 35 -5.64 3.03 31.57
CA SER A 35 -5.34 1.63 31.90
C SER A 35 -4.88 0.88 30.66
N GLY A 36 -3.59 0.57 30.61
CA GLY A 36 -3.01 -0.42 29.70
C GLY A 36 -3.50 -1.84 29.97
N GLU A 37 -4.81 -2.05 29.99
CA GLU A 37 -5.41 -3.37 29.81
C GLU A 37 -5.50 -3.63 28.31
N ALA A 38 -4.40 -4.17 27.82
CA ALA A 38 -4.35 -5.30 26.91
C ALA A 38 -5.65 -5.56 26.13
N PHE A 39 -5.55 -5.41 24.80
CA PHE A 39 -6.27 -6.24 23.84
C PHE A 39 -6.78 -7.51 24.50
N GLY A 40 -8.08 -7.57 24.76
CA GLY A 40 -8.77 -8.73 25.27
C GLY A 40 -8.76 -9.83 24.21
N PHE A 41 -7.60 -10.42 23.96
CA PHE A 41 -7.54 -11.85 23.70
C PHE A 41 -8.23 -12.47 24.90
N ARG A 42 -9.50 -12.85 24.74
CA ARG A 42 -10.01 -14.01 25.47
C ARG A 42 -8.99 -15.08 25.19
N SER A 43 -8.14 -15.36 26.18
CA SER A 43 -7.45 -16.62 26.30
C SER A 43 -8.53 -17.69 26.46
N ARG A 44 -9.21 -18.03 25.36
CA ARG A 44 -9.51 -19.42 25.10
C ARG A 44 -8.13 -20.06 25.17
N LYS A 45 -7.84 -20.73 26.29
CA LYS A 45 -6.87 -21.80 26.24
C LYS A 45 -7.26 -22.59 25.00
N PRO A 46 -6.42 -22.65 23.95
CA PRO A 46 -6.71 -23.56 22.87
C PRO A 46 -6.86 -24.90 23.56
N ASP A 47 -8.03 -25.52 23.39
CA ASP A 47 -8.21 -26.89 23.81
C ASP A 47 -7.23 -27.69 22.95
N VAL A 48 -6.03 -27.90 23.49
CA VAL A 48 -4.92 -28.54 22.78
C VAL A 48 -5.33 -29.98 22.43
N SER A 49 -6.27 -30.54 23.18
CA SER A 49 -6.94 -31.81 22.90
C SER A 49 -7.69 -31.82 21.56
N ALA A 50 -8.26 -30.68 21.14
CA ALA A 50 -8.94 -30.54 19.85
C ALA A 50 -7.96 -30.32 18.68
N VAL A 51 -6.77 -29.77 18.95
CA VAL A 51 -5.71 -29.58 17.93
C VAL A 51 -4.87 -30.86 17.76
N LEU A 52 -4.73 -31.67 18.81
CA LEU A 52 -4.07 -32.98 18.75
C LEU A 52 -4.93 -34.09 18.14
N GLN A 53 -6.23 -33.84 17.93
CA GLN A 53 -7.12 -34.68 17.14
C GLN A 53 -7.17 -34.26 15.66
N ALA A 54 -6.23 -33.44 15.19
CA ALA A 54 -5.88 -33.47 13.78
C ALA A 54 -5.34 -34.88 13.49
N GLU A 55 -6.27 -35.76 13.13
CA GLU A 55 -6.04 -37.07 12.55
C GLU A 55 -4.96 -36.86 11.49
N VAL A 56 -3.75 -37.27 11.83
CA VAL A 56 -2.65 -37.34 10.89
C VAL A 56 -3.10 -38.39 9.90
N ALA A 57 -3.77 -37.96 8.83
CA ALA A 57 -3.94 -38.76 7.65
C ALA A 57 -2.53 -39.08 7.19
N GLU A 58 -2.07 -40.27 7.53
CA GLU A 58 -0.85 -40.84 7.01
C GLU A 58 -1.07 -40.89 5.51
N LEU A 59 -0.49 -39.93 4.78
CA LEU A 59 -0.53 -39.95 3.33
C LEU A 59 0.22 -41.21 2.91
N GLU A 60 -0.52 -42.26 2.55
CA GLU A 60 0.06 -43.45 1.94
C GLU A 60 0.86 -43.00 0.71
N SER A 61 2.17 -43.14 0.81
CA SER A 61 3.10 -42.93 -0.29
C SER A 61 2.78 -43.82 -1.51
N ALA A 62 1.98 -44.87 -1.31
CA ALA A 62 1.46 -45.73 -2.38
C ALA A 62 0.51 -45.02 -3.35
N ALA A 63 -0.22 -43.98 -2.91
CA ALA A 63 -1.10 -43.20 -3.79
C ALA A 63 -0.32 -42.25 -4.73
N ALA A 64 0.92 -41.91 -4.37
CA ALA A 64 1.81 -41.09 -5.22
C ALA A 64 2.42 -41.90 -6.38
N SER A 65 2.33 -43.23 -6.34
CA SER A 65 2.98 -44.13 -7.32
C SER A 65 2.24 -44.26 -8.66
N HIS A 66 1.00 -43.75 -8.77
CA HIS A 66 0.16 -43.96 -9.95
C HIS A 66 -0.06 -42.72 -10.84
N LEU A 67 0.58 -41.58 -10.53
CA LEU A 67 0.61 -40.43 -11.43
C LEU A 67 1.99 -40.25 -12.05
N VAL A 68 2.56 -41.34 -12.58
CA VAL A 68 3.58 -41.21 -13.62
C VAL A 68 2.83 -40.82 -14.89
N ALA A 69 2.54 -39.52 -15.01
CA ALA A 69 2.22 -38.94 -16.31
C ALA A 69 3.36 -39.36 -17.25
N GLU A 70 3.02 -39.99 -18.38
CA GLU A 70 3.98 -40.37 -19.41
C GLU A 70 4.73 -39.10 -19.86
N PHE A 71 5.90 -38.88 -19.25
CA PHE A 71 6.81 -37.82 -19.65
C PHE A 71 7.34 -38.21 -21.02
N THR A 72 6.74 -37.67 -22.07
CA THR A 72 7.32 -37.78 -23.42
C THR A 72 8.53 -36.85 -23.46
N PRO A 73 9.78 -37.35 -23.51
CA PRO A 73 10.96 -36.52 -23.48
C PRO A 73 11.18 -35.94 -24.89
N GLY A 74 10.37 -34.94 -25.25
CA GLY A 74 10.46 -34.28 -26.55
C GLY A 74 11.59 -33.25 -26.62
N ARG A 75 12.06 -32.75 -25.47
CA ARG A 75 13.09 -31.71 -25.39
C ARG A 75 13.89 -31.87 -24.10
N ASP A 76 15.19 -32.13 -24.22
CA ASP A 76 16.10 -32.21 -23.08
C ASP A 76 16.35 -30.80 -22.51
N PRO A 77 15.91 -30.51 -21.26
CA PRO A 77 16.11 -29.20 -20.63
C PRO A 77 17.57 -28.88 -20.31
N TRP A 78 18.47 -29.87 -20.39
CA TRP A 78 19.91 -29.72 -20.13
C TRP A 78 20.74 -29.68 -21.41
N SER A 79 20.10 -29.66 -22.58
CA SER A 79 20.80 -29.54 -23.85
C SER A 79 21.28 -28.11 -24.08
N TYR A 80 22.59 -27.93 -24.19
CA TYR A 80 23.17 -26.69 -24.70
C TYR A 80 22.94 -26.65 -26.21
N GLY A 81 22.30 -25.58 -26.70
CA GLY A 81 22.17 -25.35 -28.13
C GLY A 81 23.53 -25.29 -28.81
N ARG A 82 23.59 -25.62 -30.11
CA ARG A 82 24.83 -25.43 -30.88
C ARG A 82 25.28 -23.97 -30.72
N PRO A 83 26.58 -23.71 -30.47
CA PRO A 83 27.10 -22.35 -30.47
C PRO A 83 26.67 -21.66 -31.77
N PRO A 84 26.25 -20.38 -31.71
CA PRO A 84 25.91 -19.65 -32.93
C PRO A 84 27.11 -19.73 -33.88
N ALA A 85 26.83 -19.87 -35.18
CA ALA A 85 27.88 -19.87 -36.18
C ALA A 85 28.75 -18.60 -36.02
N PRO A 86 30.08 -18.70 -36.18
CA PRO A 86 30.96 -17.55 -36.02
C PRO A 86 30.49 -16.40 -36.91
N GLU A 87 30.44 -15.20 -36.34
CA GLU A 87 30.04 -13.99 -37.07
C GLU A 87 30.95 -13.80 -38.28
N ARG A 88 30.37 -13.56 -39.46
CA ARG A 88 31.16 -13.23 -40.64
C ARG A 88 31.87 -11.90 -40.38
N PRO A 89 33.13 -11.73 -40.82
CA PRO A 89 33.81 -10.45 -40.67
C PRO A 89 32.96 -9.34 -41.30
N PRO A 90 32.85 -8.17 -40.64
CA PRO A 90 32.05 -7.07 -41.16
C PRO A 90 32.62 -6.61 -42.51
N PRO A 91 31.77 -6.25 -43.47
CA PRO A 91 32.24 -5.65 -44.72
C PRO A 91 33.04 -4.37 -44.42
N PRO A 92 34.04 -4.02 -45.25
CA PRO A 92 34.81 -2.81 -45.07
C PRO A 92 33.89 -1.59 -45.01
N VAL A 93 34.01 -0.82 -43.92
CA VAL A 93 33.24 0.40 -43.68
C VAL A 93 33.68 1.44 -44.71
N VAL A 94 32.85 1.68 -45.72
CA VAL A 94 32.98 2.87 -46.57
C VAL A 94 32.67 4.08 -45.69
N GLN A 95 33.69 4.90 -45.41
CA GLN A 95 33.52 6.12 -44.62
C GLN A 95 32.55 7.05 -45.34
N ARG A 96 31.34 7.15 -44.80
CA ARG A 96 30.34 8.15 -45.20
C ARG A 96 30.84 9.49 -44.65
N PRO A 97 31.00 10.55 -45.46
CA PRO A 97 31.40 11.85 -44.96
C PRO A 97 30.36 12.38 -43.96
N GLU A 98 30.86 12.89 -42.83
CA GLU A 98 30.05 13.41 -41.73
C GLU A 98 29.20 14.61 -42.19
N PRO A 99 27.89 14.65 -41.85
CA PRO A 99 27.07 15.84 -42.09
C PRO A 99 27.44 16.94 -41.10
N LYS A 100 27.68 18.16 -41.61
CA LYS A 100 27.91 19.36 -40.80
C LYS A 100 26.72 19.64 -39.88
N PRO A 101 26.94 20.15 -38.65
CA PRO A 101 25.84 20.48 -37.74
C PRO A 101 25.00 21.63 -38.29
N ILE A 102 23.70 21.41 -38.46
CA ILE A 102 22.72 22.48 -38.68
C ILE A 102 22.45 23.09 -37.30
N GLN A 103 22.87 24.34 -37.09
CA GLN A 103 22.44 25.13 -35.94
C GLN A 103 20.97 25.50 -36.14
N MET A 104 20.08 24.87 -35.37
CA MET A 104 18.68 25.30 -35.28
C MET A 104 18.57 26.31 -34.13
N GLU A 105 18.37 27.59 -34.47
CA GLU A 105 17.86 28.60 -33.55
C GLU A 105 16.45 28.23 -33.07
N PRO A 106 16.13 28.37 -31.77
CA PRO A 106 14.78 28.11 -31.27
C PRO A 106 13.90 29.35 -31.46
N VAL A 107 13.00 29.31 -32.43
CA VAL A 107 11.82 30.20 -32.46
C VAL A 107 10.60 29.38 -32.07
N ALA A 108 10.24 29.41 -30.79
CA ALA A 108 8.92 28.99 -30.35
C ALA A 108 8.01 30.23 -30.32
N PRO A 109 6.85 30.24 -30.99
CA PRO A 109 5.86 31.28 -30.77
C PRO A 109 5.31 31.19 -29.33
N PRO A 110 4.91 32.31 -28.70
CA PRO A 110 4.34 32.28 -27.36
C PRO A 110 2.99 31.54 -27.42
N VAL A 111 2.99 30.26 -27.06
CA VAL A 111 1.75 29.54 -26.80
C VAL A 111 1.24 30.09 -25.48
N GLU A 112 0.17 30.88 -25.54
CA GLU A 112 -0.62 31.28 -24.38
C GLU A 112 -1.06 30.01 -23.65
N ARG A 113 -0.28 29.61 -22.64
CA ARG A 113 -0.61 28.48 -21.79
C ARG A 113 -1.73 28.92 -20.86
N THR A 114 -2.97 28.79 -21.30
CA THR A 114 -4.06 28.39 -20.39
C THR A 114 -3.79 26.93 -20.01
N GLY A 115 -2.70 26.71 -19.27
CA GLY A 115 -2.22 25.39 -18.92
C GLY A 115 -3.23 24.75 -17.98
N LYS A 116 -3.92 23.70 -18.45
CA LYS A 116 -4.61 22.78 -17.55
C LYS A 116 -3.63 22.37 -16.45
N PRO A 117 -4.01 22.42 -15.17
CA PRO A 117 -3.09 22.08 -14.11
C PRO A 117 -2.64 20.62 -14.33
N VAL A 118 -1.35 20.36 -14.11
CA VAL A 118 -0.75 19.03 -14.30
C VAL A 118 -0.78 18.29 -12.95
N PRO A 119 -1.17 17.00 -12.91
CA PRO A 119 -1.15 16.23 -11.67
C PRO A 119 0.26 16.13 -11.06
N PRO A 120 0.38 16.09 -9.72
CA PRO A 120 1.66 15.99 -9.05
C PRO A 120 2.37 14.65 -9.36
N PRO A 121 3.71 14.61 -9.38
CA PRO A 121 4.46 13.38 -9.55
C PRO A 121 4.30 12.45 -8.34
N ILE A 122 4.19 11.15 -8.59
CA ILE A 122 4.08 10.14 -7.52
C ILE A 122 5.47 9.91 -6.90
N ASP A 123 5.59 10.24 -5.62
CA ASP A 123 6.80 10.14 -4.78
C ASP A 123 6.66 9.06 -3.69
N VAL A 124 5.87 8.03 -3.96
CA VAL A 124 5.65 6.88 -3.07
C VAL A 124 5.77 5.57 -3.82
N GLU A 125 6.31 4.57 -3.14
CA GLU A 125 6.42 3.19 -3.60
C GLU A 125 5.37 2.33 -2.90
N TYR A 126 4.74 1.40 -3.63
CA TYR A 126 3.80 0.45 -3.04
C TYR A 126 4.55 -0.80 -2.56
N LEU A 127 4.48 -1.05 -1.25
CA LEU A 127 5.13 -2.20 -0.61
C LEU A 127 4.23 -3.44 -0.60
N GLY A 128 2.91 -3.24 -0.55
CA GLY A 128 1.94 -4.34 -0.51
C GLY A 128 0.67 -4.00 0.25
N SER A 129 -0.18 -4.99 0.46
CA SER A 129 -1.40 -4.83 1.26
C SER A 129 -1.60 -5.99 2.23
N PHE A 130 -2.29 -5.70 3.33
CA PHE A 130 -2.67 -6.71 4.32
C PHE A 130 -4.11 -6.49 4.79
N GLY A 131 -4.64 -7.47 5.52
CA GLY A 131 -6.02 -7.46 6.02
C GLY A 131 -6.99 -8.29 5.17
N PRO A 132 -8.25 -8.42 5.64
CA PRO A 132 -9.27 -9.23 4.99
C PRO A 132 -9.68 -8.61 3.64
N LYS A 133 -10.31 -9.42 2.77
CA LYS A 133 -10.59 -9.06 1.37
C LYS A 133 -11.45 -7.80 1.22
N ASP A 134 -12.34 -7.56 2.18
CA ASP A 134 -13.26 -6.42 2.28
C ASP A 134 -12.63 -5.17 2.88
N ARG A 135 -11.53 -5.31 3.64
CA ARG A 135 -10.86 -4.21 4.35
C ARG A 135 -9.34 -4.29 4.24
N LYS A 136 -8.83 -4.29 3.00
CA LYS A 136 -7.40 -4.23 2.71
C LYS A 136 -6.82 -2.87 3.09
N ILE A 137 -5.64 -2.90 3.68
CA ILE A 137 -4.80 -1.73 3.99
C ILE A 137 -3.61 -1.77 3.03
N ALA A 138 -3.39 -0.69 2.29
CA ALA A 138 -2.23 -0.52 1.42
C ALA A 138 -1.08 0.10 2.22
N VAL A 139 0.14 -0.38 1.94
CA VAL A 139 1.38 0.07 2.57
C VAL A 139 2.23 0.75 1.52
N PHE A 140 2.65 1.97 1.83
CA PHE A 140 3.50 2.78 0.97
C PHE A 140 4.79 3.16 1.69
N ALA A 141 5.85 3.42 0.93
CA ALA A 141 7.08 4.02 1.44
C ALA A 141 7.44 5.26 0.61
N ASP A 142 7.97 6.30 1.24
CA ASP A 142 8.46 7.50 0.57
C ASP A 142 9.99 7.68 0.66
N GLY A 143 10.68 6.59 0.97
CA GLY A 143 12.14 6.54 1.17
C GLY A 143 12.57 6.73 2.62
N GLU A 144 11.77 7.42 3.44
CA GLU A 144 12.08 7.65 4.86
C GLU A 144 11.06 6.98 5.79
N THR A 145 9.78 7.04 5.42
CA THR A 145 8.68 6.60 6.28
C THR A 145 7.75 5.63 5.58
N THR A 146 7.05 4.82 6.38
CA THR A 146 5.99 3.92 5.90
C THR A 146 4.62 4.52 6.20
N ILE A 147 3.74 4.52 5.20
CA ILE A 147 2.40 5.09 5.27
C ILE A 147 1.39 3.97 5.01
N ASN A 148 0.45 3.80 5.94
CA ASN A 148 -0.66 2.86 5.78
C ASN A 148 -1.92 3.63 5.40
N ALA A 149 -2.63 3.18 4.36
CA ALA A 149 -3.85 3.83 3.91
C ALA A 149 -4.93 2.83 3.46
N LEU A 150 -6.18 3.13 3.81
CA LEU A 150 -7.36 2.42 3.32
C LEU A 150 -7.82 2.98 1.96
N ARG A 151 -8.72 2.25 1.30
CA ARG A 151 -9.44 2.77 0.13
C ARG A 151 -10.14 4.09 0.50
N GLY A 152 -9.94 5.10 -0.33
CA GLY A 152 -10.50 6.44 -0.17
C GLY A 152 -9.65 7.38 0.70
N GLU A 153 -8.62 6.90 1.38
CA GLU A 153 -7.73 7.76 2.18
C GLU A 153 -6.69 8.47 1.31
N VAL A 154 -6.20 9.59 1.84
CA VAL A 154 -5.26 10.48 1.14
C VAL A 154 -3.83 10.23 1.63
N VAL A 155 -2.94 9.91 0.69
CA VAL A 155 -1.51 9.71 0.88
C VAL A 155 -0.77 11.00 0.55
N LYS A 156 0.07 11.48 1.48
CA LYS A 156 0.89 12.71 1.36
C LYS A 156 0.12 13.97 0.92
N LYS A 157 -1.19 14.05 1.17
CA LYS A 157 -2.08 15.15 0.73
C LYS A 157 -2.10 15.39 -0.80
N LYS A 158 -1.61 14.43 -1.58
CA LYS A 158 -1.47 14.54 -3.05
C LYS A 158 -2.25 13.49 -3.80
N PHE A 159 -2.37 12.28 -3.24
CA PHE A 159 -2.98 11.14 -3.90
C PHE A 159 -4.04 10.52 -3.01
N ARG A 160 -5.05 9.91 -3.62
CA ARG A 160 -6.11 9.18 -2.93
C ARG A 160 -6.13 7.74 -3.41
N VAL A 161 -6.20 6.80 -2.47
CA VAL A 161 -6.26 5.38 -2.78
C VAL A 161 -7.60 5.05 -3.43
N HIS A 162 -7.60 4.68 -4.71
CA HIS A 162 -8.82 4.37 -5.46
C HIS A 162 -9.20 2.89 -5.31
N ALA A 163 -8.26 1.99 -5.56
CA ALA A 163 -8.47 0.55 -5.42
C ALA A 163 -7.20 -0.15 -4.96
N ILE A 164 -7.35 -1.20 -4.14
CA ILE A 164 -6.24 -2.00 -3.61
C ILE A 164 -6.40 -3.42 -4.16
N GLY A 165 -5.51 -3.82 -5.06
CA GLY A 165 -5.39 -5.16 -5.59
C GLY A 165 -4.47 -6.04 -4.73
N PHE A 166 -4.19 -7.26 -5.21
CA PHE A 166 -3.24 -8.17 -4.54
C PHE A 166 -1.80 -7.67 -4.67
N GLU A 167 -1.40 -7.30 -5.88
CA GLU A 167 -0.01 -6.92 -6.22
C GLU A 167 0.08 -5.50 -6.77
N SER A 168 -1.01 -4.73 -6.70
CA SER A 168 -1.03 -3.36 -7.19
C SER A 168 -2.03 -2.50 -6.44
N VAL A 169 -1.84 -1.19 -6.52
CA VAL A 169 -2.75 -0.19 -6.00
C VAL A 169 -2.98 0.89 -7.06
N ASP A 170 -4.24 1.27 -7.24
CA ASP A 170 -4.63 2.33 -8.15
C ASP A 170 -4.81 3.62 -7.34
N LEU A 171 -4.11 4.68 -7.73
CA LEU A 171 -4.13 5.99 -7.08
C LEU A 171 -4.80 7.03 -7.98
N THR A 172 -5.62 7.88 -7.38
CA THR A 172 -6.17 9.09 -8.00
C THR A 172 -5.48 10.33 -7.44
N PHE A 173 -5.51 11.43 -8.18
CA PHE A 173 -4.81 12.66 -7.80
C PHE A 173 -5.79 13.62 -7.11
N GLU A 174 -5.42 14.09 -5.92
CA GLU A 174 -6.25 15.02 -5.14
C GLU A 174 -6.32 16.37 -5.87
N GLY A 175 -7.53 16.87 -6.13
CA GLY A 175 -7.75 18.10 -6.91
C GLY A 175 -7.74 17.92 -8.43
N PHE A 176 -7.56 16.68 -8.92
CA PHE A 176 -7.56 16.35 -10.36
C PHE A 176 -8.52 15.18 -10.65
N PRO A 177 -9.85 15.40 -10.55
CA PRO A 177 -10.83 14.32 -10.73
C PRO A 177 -10.85 13.75 -12.15
N ASP A 178 -10.46 14.55 -13.15
CA ASP A 178 -10.43 14.14 -14.56
C ASP A 178 -9.16 13.36 -14.93
N ALA A 179 -8.16 13.32 -14.04
CA ALA A 179 -6.93 12.58 -14.30
C ALA A 179 -7.17 11.07 -14.13
N PRO A 180 -6.71 10.24 -15.08
CA PRO A 180 -6.88 8.80 -14.97
C PRO A 180 -6.13 8.26 -13.74
N PRO A 181 -6.67 7.23 -13.05
CA PRO A 181 -5.96 6.58 -11.96
C PRO A 181 -4.62 6.02 -12.43
N LYS A 182 -3.57 6.19 -11.62
CA LYS A 182 -2.25 5.64 -11.88
C LYS A 182 -2.02 4.40 -11.02
N ARG A 183 -1.68 3.29 -11.68
CA ARG A 183 -1.37 2.02 -11.03
C ARG A 183 0.07 1.98 -10.55
N LEU A 184 0.27 1.59 -9.29
CA LEU A 184 1.56 1.22 -8.73
C LEU A 184 1.58 -0.29 -8.50
N ALA A 185 2.55 -0.97 -9.10
CA ALA A 185 2.79 -2.38 -8.83
C ALA A 185 3.62 -2.54 -7.55
N LEU A 186 3.53 -3.72 -6.96
CA LEU A 186 4.36 -4.12 -5.82
C LEU A 186 5.83 -3.96 -6.22
N LYS A 187 6.64 -3.35 -5.35
CA LYS A 187 8.08 -3.24 -5.59
C LYS A 187 8.69 -4.64 -5.63
N GLY A 188 8.88 -5.17 -6.83
CA GLY A 188 9.60 -6.42 -7.05
C GLY A 188 11.04 -6.24 -6.61
N SER A 189 11.43 -6.93 -5.55
CA SER A 189 12.83 -7.18 -5.21
C SER A 189 13.47 -7.95 -6.37
N GLY A 190 14.03 -7.24 -7.36
CA GLY A 190 14.94 -7.85 -8.34
C GLY A 190 16.11 -8.44 -7.56
N ARG A 191 16.17 -9.78 -7.55
CA ARG A 191 17.37 -10.52 -7.15
C ARG A 191 18.35 -10.56 -8.32
#